data_AF-A0A443J6J9-F1
#
_entry.id   AF-A0A443J6J9-F1
#
_cell.length_a   1.000
_cell.length_b   1.000
_cell.length_c   1.000
_cell.angle_alpha   90.00
_cell.angle_beta   90.00
_cell.angle_gamma   90.00
#
_symmetry.space_group_name_H-M   'P 1'
#
loop_
_entity.id
_entity.type
_entity.pdbx_description
1 polymer ?
#
loop_
_entity_poly.entity_id
_entity_poly.type
_entity_poly.pdbx_seq_one_letter_code
_entity_poly.pdbx_strand_id
1 'polypeptide(L)' 'MSYPTFLRKVREGMIPKPLKLGALSRWPQSEILSVIEKAKAARTAA' A
#
# COMPACT_ATOMS: atom_id res chain seq x y z
N MET A 1 -8.03 6.42 -6.61
CA MET A 1 -8.49 5.34 -5.71
C MET A 1 -8.99 5.99 -4.42
N SER A 2 -10.14 5.56 -3.87
CA SER A 2 -10.66 6.12 -2.62
C SER A 2 -10.00 5.50 -1.37
N TYR A 3 -10.06 6.19 -0.23
CA TYR A 3 -9.50 5.70 1.03
C TYR A 3 -10.06 4.33 1.48
N PRO A 4 -11.37 4.03 1.39
CA PRO A 4 -11.88 2.69 1.73
C PRO A 4 -11.33 1.59 0.81
N THR A 5 -11.14 1.91 -0.48
CA THR A 5 -10.54 0.97 -1.44
C THR A 5 -9.10 0.65 -1.06
N PHE A 6 -8.36 1.66 -0.59
CA PHE A 6 -7.00 1.49 -0.05
C PHE A 6 -6.99 0.59 1.17
N LEU A 7 -7.89 0.79 2.14
CA LEU A 7 -8.00 -0.09 3.29
C LEU A 7 -8.37 -1.53 2.92
N ARG A 8 -9.22 -1.74 1.91
CA ARG A 8 -9.50 -3.09 1.40
C ARG A 8 -8.26 -3.75 0.81
N LYS A 9 -7.44 -3.01 0.06
CA LYS A 9 -6.17 -3.51 -0.48
C LYS A 9 -5.13 -3.83 0.59
N VAL A 10 -5.13 -3.06 1.69
CA VAL A 10 -4.36 -3.38 2.91
C VAL A 10 -4.87 -4.69 3.53
N ARG A 11 -6.19 -4.88 3.62
CA ARG A 11 -6.80 -6.12 4.14
C ARG A 11 -6.50 -7.33 3.25
N GLU A 12 -6.53 -7.15 1.93
CA GLU A 12 -6.20 -8.17 0.92
C GLU A 12 -4.70 -8.53 0.94
N GLY A 13 -3.84 -7.73 1.59
CA GLY A 13 -2.39 -7.98 1.68
C GLY A 13 -1.57 -7.46 0.50
N MET A 14 -2.21 -6.77 -0.46
CA MET A 14 -1.50 -6.11 -1.56
C MET A 14 -0.69 -4.89 -1.09
N ILE A 15 -1.17 -4.23 -0.04
CA ILE A 15 -0.51 -3.08 0.60
C ILE A 15 -0.13 -3.50 2.02
N PRO A 16 1.07 -3.16 2.50
CA PRO A 16 1.51 -3.56 3.83
C PRO A 16 0.61 -2.98 4.93
N LYS A 17 0.62 -3.65 6.07
CA LYS A 17 -0.12 -3.20 7.25
C LYS A 17 0.46 -1.88 7.76
N PRO A 18 -0.38 -0.95 8.23
CA PRO A 18 0.13 0.30 8.80
C PRO A 18 0.93 0.05 10.07
N LEU A 19 1.96 0.85 10.26
CA LEU A 19 2.57 1.08 11.56
C LEU A 19 1.67 1.98 12.40
N LYS A 20 1.37 1.51 13.61
CA LYS A 20 0.61 2.27 14.60
C LYS A 20 1.57 3.20 15.35
N LEU A 21 1.36 4.50 15.19
CA LEU A 21 2.03 5.56 15.94
C LEU A 21 0.98 6.22 16.84
N GLY A 22 0.73 5.60 17.99
CA GLY A 22 -0.40 5.95 18.86
C GLY A 22 -1.74 5.75 18.16
N ALA A 23 -2.56 6.80 18.12
CA ALA A 23 -3.85 6.78 17.41
C ALA A 23 -3.71 6.82 15.87
N LEU A 24 -2.52 7.17 15.37
CA LEU A 24 -2.29 7.32 13.93
C LEU A 24 -1.86 5.99 13.30
N SER A 25 -2.43 5.70 12.13
CA SER A 25 -2.00 4.58 11.30
C SER A 25 -1.22 5.15 10.12
N ARG A 26 0.09 4.89 10.08
CA ARG A 26 0.99 5.41 9.04
C ARG A 26 1.68 4.28 8.31
N TRP A 27 2.17 4.58 7.11
CA TRP A 27 2.94 3.64 6.30
C TRP A 27 4.33 4.20 6.06
N PRO A 28 5.39 3.38 6.16
CA PRO A 28 6.72 3.77 5.73
C PRO A 28 6.70 4.12 4.25
N GLN A 29 7.33 5.24 3.90
CA GLN A 29 7.40 5.68 2.52
C GLN A 29 8.08 4.64 1.62
N SER A 30 9.16 4.00 2.10
CA SER A 30 9.90 2.97 1.38
C SER A 30 9.03 1.77 0.97
N GLU A 31 8.13 1.34 1.86
CA GLU A 31 7.22 0.23 1.60
C GLU A 31 6.16 0.59 0.55
N ILE A 32 5.57 1.78 0.65
CA ILE A 32 4.58 2.25 -0.33
C ILE A 32 5.23 2.43 -1.70
N LEU A 33 6.46 2.96 -1.75
CA LEU A 33 7.22 3.06 -3.00
C LEU A 33 7.45 1.69 -3.62
N SER A 34 7.80 0.68 -2.82
CA SER A 34 7.99 -0.69 -3.30
C SER A 34 6.71 -1.28 -3.92
N VAL A 35 5.54 -0.99 -3.34
CA VAL A 35 4.23 -1.40 -3.91
C VAL A 35 3.98 -0.72 -5.25
N ILE A 36 4.28 0.58 -5.35
CA ILE A 36 4.12 1.33 -6.60
C ILE A 36 5.03 0.77 -7.70
N GLU A 37 6.29 0.49 -7.38
CA GLU A 37 7.23 -0.07 -8.36
C GLU A 37 6.80 -1.47 -8.84
N LYS A 38 6.30 -2.33 -7.94
CA LYS A 38 5.70 -3.62 -8.33
C LYS A 38 4.50 -3.44 -9.26
N ALA A 39 3.64 -2.47 -8.98
CA ALA A 39 2.47 -2.18 -9.81
C ALA A 39 2.87 -1.63 -11.20
N LYS A 40 3.90 -0.79 -11.26
CA LYS A 40 4.47 -0.31 -12.53
C LYS A 40 5.05 -1.47 -13.34
N ALA A 41 5.83 -2.35 -12.70
CA ALA A 41 6.40 -3.53 -13.36
C ALA A 41 5.30 -4.45 -13.90
N ALA A 42 4.24 -4.71 -13.14
CA ALA A 42 3.10 -5.50 -13.59
C ALA A 42 2.36 -4.85 -14.76
N ARG A 43 2.31 -3.52 -14.84
CA ARG A 43 1.73 -2.79 -15.97
C ARG A 43 2.58 -2.91 -17.23
N THR A 44 3.90 -2.81 -17.11
CA THR A 44 4.82 -2.85 -18.26
C THR A 44 4.98 -4.27 -18.82
N ALA A 45 4.73 -5.29 -18.00
CA ALA A 45 4.78 -6.70 -18.42
C ALA A 45 3.54 -7.16 -19.22
N ALA A 46 2.52 -6.30 -19.38
CA ALA A 46 1.30 -6.55 -20.14
C ALA A 46 1.29 -5.74 -21.44
#